data_AF-A0AAW4YEF0-F1
#
_entry.id   AF-A0AAW4YEF0-F1
#
_cell.length_a   1.000
_cell.length_b   1.000
_cell.length_c   1.000
_cell.angle_alpha   90.00
_cell.angle_beta   90.00
_cell.angle_gamma   90.00
#
_symmetry.space_group_name_H-M   'P 1'
#
loop_
_entity.id
_entity.type
_entity.pdbx_description
1 polymer ?
#
loop_
_entity_poly.entity_id
_entity_poly.type
_entity_poly.pdbx_seq_one_letter_code
_entity_poly.pdbx_strand_id
1 'polypeptide(L)'
;MSRGITRGVTPRRHEQISRYKNLTDYHKEEYEHESRKLDRIKQESEEVMEQYQNALDVLKKPINVPYELEIEKVGGLFNKETQETGNVVIDKNEFDLLQEQVKASQLIT
;
A
#
# COMPACT_ATOMS: atom_id res chain seq x y z
N MET A 1 -3.39 25.53 74.24
CA MET A 1 -3.76 25.97 72.88
C MET A 1 -2.65 25.56 71.91
N SER A 2 -2.74 24.37 71.32
CA SER A 2 -1.77 23.93 70.30
C SER A 2 -2.24 24.45 68.95
N ARG A 3 -1.56 25.46 68.42
CA ARG A 3 -1.91 26.06 67.12
C ARG A 3 -1.56 25.05 66.03
N GLY A 4 -2.59 24.59 65.31
CA GLY A 4 -2.43 23.68 64.17
C GLY A 4 -1.49 24.29 63.13
N ILE A 5 -0.43 23.55 62.78
CA ILE A 5 0.52 23.93 61.75
C ILE A 5 -0.27 24.03 60.43
N THR A 6 -0.29 25.22 59.84
CA THR A 6 -0.90 25.48 58.53
C THR A 6 -0.40 24.48 57.50
N ARG A 7 -1.33 23.85 56.77
CA ARG A 7 -1.09 22.86 55.69
C ARG A 7 -0.47 23.51 54.44
N GLY A 8 0.63 24.24 54.61
CA GLY A 8 1.44 24.78 53.53
C GLY A 8 2.39 23.70 53.03
N VAL A 9 2.30 23.34 51.75
CA VAL A 9 3.29 22.49 51.09
C VAL A 9 4.61 23.26 51.10
N THR A 10 5.65 22.70 51.73
CA THR A 10 6.98 23.34 51.72
C THR A 10 7.51 23.43 50.28
N PRO A 11 8.34 24.42 49.92
CA PRO A 11 8.88 24.58 48.56
C PRO A 11 9.49 23.29 48.00
N ARG A 12 10.23 22.55 48.84
CA ARG A 12 10.80 21.23 48.51
C ARG A 12 9.75 20.18 48.13
N ARG A 13 8.60 20.14 48.82
CA ARG A 13 7.49 19.24 48.48
C ARG A 13 6.78 19.70 47.22
N HIS A 14 6.67 21.00 46.99
CA HIS A 14 6.10 21.56 45.76
C HIS A 14 6.94 21.14 44.53
N GLU A 15 8.27 21.29 44.60
CA GLU A 15 9.18 20.83 43.54
C GLU A 15 9.11 19.32 43.29
N GLN A 16 8.98 18.50 44.35
CA GLN A 16 8.83 17.06 44.19
C GLN A 16 7.55 16.70 43.45
N ILE A 17 6.43 17.33 43.80
CA ILE A 17 5.14 17.13 43.12
C ILE A 17 5.23 17.58 41.65
N SER A 18 5.84 18.74 41.37
CA SER A 18 5.99 19.24 40.00
C SER A 18 6.89 18.33 39.15
N ARG A 19 8.01 17.84 39.70
CA ARG A 19 8.87 16.86 39.02
C ARG A 19 8.11 15.58 38.67
N TYR A 20 7.34 15.05 39.62
CA TYR A 20 6.54 13.86 39.39
C TYR A 20 5.48 14.07 38.31
N LYS A 21 4.73 15.18 38.37
CA LYS A 21 3.72 15.53 37.36
C LYS A 21 4.31 15.63 35.96
N ASN A 22 5.41 16.37 35.81
CA ASN A 22 6.07 16.52 34.52
C ASN A 22 6.55 15.16 33.97
N LEU A 23 7.08 14.29 34.83
CA LEU A 23 7.52 12.96 34.42
C LEU A 23 6.34 12.06 34.03
N THR A 24 5.21 12.14 34.74
CA THR A 24 4.02 11.37 34.39
C THR A 24 3.38 11.86 33.08
N ASP A 25 3.33 13.17 32.88
CA ASP A 25 2.79 13.77 31.66
C ASP A 25 3.67 13.41 30.46
N TYR A 26 5.00 13.49 30.61
CA TYR A 26 5.95 13.05 29.59
C TYR A 26 5.70 11.61 29.14
N HIS A 27 5.64 10.65 30.08
CA HIS A 27 5.43 9.25 29.70
C HIS A 27 4.03 8.98 29.13
N LYS A 28 3.03 9.77 29.52
CA LYS A 28 1.70 9.68 28.93
C LYS A 28 1.73 10.11 27.46
N GLU A 29 2.39 11.24 27.17
CA GLU A 29 2.56 11.73 25.80
C GLU A 29 3.35 10.75 24.93
N GLU A 30 4.45 10.19 25.46
CA GLU A 30 5.25 9.17 24.77
C GLU A 30 4.43 7.91 24.46
N TYR A 31 3.62 7.44 25.40
CA TYR A 31 2.73 6.30 25.18
C TYR A 31 1.69 6.59 24.09
N GLU A 32 1.05 7.76 24.13
CA GLU A 32 0.10 8.16 23.10
C GLU A 32 0.75 8.28 21.73
N HIS A 33 1.97 8.82 21.67
CA HIS A 33 2.76 8.93 20.43
C HIS A 33 3.07 7.54 19.85
N GLU A 34 3.61 6.62 20.66
CA GLU A 34 3.91 5.26 20.21
C GLU A 34 2.64 4.49 19.82
N SER A 35 1.52 4.69 20.53
CA SER A 35 0.24 4.09 20.16
C SER A 35 -0.20 4.55 18.77
N ARG A 36 -0.14 5.86 18.47
CA ARG A 36 -0.51 6.39 17.14
C ARG A 36 0.40 5.84 16.04
N LYS A 37 1.69 5.70 16.33
CA LYS A 37 2.65 5.12 15.39
C LYS A 37 2.33 3.65 15.10
N LEU A 38 1.98 2.87 16.12
CA LEU A 38 1.55 1.49 15.96
C LEU A 38 0.26 1.39 15.14
N ASP A 39 -0.72 2.24 15.39
CA ASP A 39 -1.98 2.25 14.65
C ASP A 39 -1.75 2.57 13.17
N ARG A 40 -0.87 3.53 12.87
CA ARG A 40 -0.46 3.84 11.50
C ARG A 40 0.22 2.66 10.82
N ILE A 41 1.16 1.97 11.49
CA ILE A 41 1.85 0.80 10.93
C ILE A 41 0.85 -0.32 10.64
N LYS A 42 -0.13 -0.54 11.52
CA LYS A 42 -1.18 -1.54 11.28
C LYS A 42 -2.00 -1.20 10.04
N GLN A 43 -2.42 0.06 9.90
CA GLN A 43 -3.18 0.51 8.74
C GLN A 43 -2.37 0.36 7.43
N GLU A 44 -1.11 0.80 7.42
CA GLU A 44 -0.22 0.63 6.27
C GLU A 44 0.00 -0.85 5.93
N SER A 45 0.11 -1.71 6.95
CA SER A 45 0.23 -3.16 6.75
C SER A 45 -1.03 -3.80 6.18
N GLU A 46 -2.21 -3.38 6.62
CA GLU A 46 -3.50 -3.86 6.10
C GLU A 46 -3.67 -3.48 4.63
N GLU A 47 -3.33 -2.24 4.27
CA GLU A 47 -3.39 -1.76 2.89
C GLU A 47 -2.46 -2.57 1.96
N VAL A 48 -1.21 -2.81 2.39
CA VAL A 48 -0.26 -3.63 1.61
C VAL A 48 -0.77 -5.06 1.44
N MET A 49 -1.34 -5.65 2.50
CA MET A 49 -1.91 -7.00 2.43
C MET A 49 -3.13 -7.07 1.49
N GLU A 50 -3.98 -6.04 1.48
CA GLU A 50 -5.10 -5.94 0.56
C GLU A 50 -4.63 -5.81 -0.89
N GLN A 51 -3.66 -4.94 -1.17
CA GLN A 51 -3.07 -4.78 -2.50
C GLN A 51 -2.46 -6.10 -3.00
N TYR A 52 -1.74 -6.81 -2.13
CA TYR A 52 -1.17 -8.11 -2.44
C TYR A 52 -2.24 -9.15 -2.77
N GLN A 53 -3.31 -9.21 -1.95
CA GLN A 53 -4.40 -10.14 -2.15
C GLN A 53 -5.17 -9.88 -3.45
N ASN A 54 -5.39 -8.60 -3.79
CA ASN A 54 -6.01 -8.20 -5.04
C ASN A 54 -5.15 -8.59 -6.26
N ALA A 55 -3.84 -8.36 -6.19
CA ALA A 55 -2.92 -8.77 -7.25
C ALA A 55 -2.91 -10.31 -7.43
N LEU A 56 -2.96 -11.06 -6.33
CA LEU A 56 -3.08 -12.53 -6.38
C LEU A 56 -4.39 -12.99 -7.04
N ASP A 57 -5.51 -12.32 -6.79
CA ASP A 57 -6.80 -12.69 -7.39
C ASP A 57 -6.79 -12.50 -8.91
N VAL A 58 -6.23 -11.38 -9.37
CA VAL A 58 -6.01 -11.10 -10.80
C VAL A 58 -5.12 -12.17 -11.43
N LEU A 59 -4.02 -12.54 -10.78
CA LEU A 59 -3.07 -13.54 -11.32
C LEU A 59 -3.63 -14.96 -11.35
N LYS A 60 -4.49 -15.32 -10.40
CA LYS A 60 -5.15 -16.64 -10.37
C LYS A 60 -6.17 -16.81 -11.48
N LYS A 61 -6.70 -15.72 -12.03
CA LYS A 61 -7.67 -15.77 -13.12
C LYS A 61 -6.96 -16.20 -14.41
N PRO A 62 -7.32 -17.36 -15.00
CA PRO A 62 -6.72 -17.78 -16.25
C PRO A 62 -7.19 -16.84 -17.37
N ILE A 63 -6.24 -16.35 -18.18
CA ILE A 63 -6.54 -15.56 -19.37
C ILE A 63 -6.30 -16.45 -20.59
N ASN A 64 -7.33 -16.60 -21.42
CA ASN A 64 -7.25 -17.28 -22.71
C ASN A 64 -7.58 -16.26 -23.80
N VAL A 65 -6.55 -15.62 -24.35
CA VAL A 65 -6.71 -14.53 -25.32
C VAL A 65 -6.86 -15.10 -26.75
N PRO A 66 -8.00 -14.84 -27.43
CA PRO A 66 -8.13 -15.13 -28.85
C PRO A 66 -7.22 -14.19 -29.65
N TYR A 67 -6.67 -14.70 -30.75
CA TYR A 67 -5.75 -13.94 -31.58
C TYR A 67 -5.92 -14.25 -33.07
N GLU A 68 -5.50 -13.31 -33.90
CA GLU A 68 -5.47 -13.42 -35.36
C GLU A 68 -4.04 -13.24 -35.88
N LEU A 69 -3.70 -13.84 -37.02
CA LEU A 69 -2.40 -13.64 -37.65
C LEU A 69 -2.40 -12.35 -38.47
N GLU A 70 -1.40 -11.51 -38.28
CA GLU A 70 -1.25 -10.29 -39.08
C GLU A 70 -0.78 -10.67 -40.50
N ILE A 71 -1.61 -10.30 -41.48
CA ILE A 71 -1.32 -10.53 -42.90
C ILE A 71 -0.99 -9.21 -43.60
N GLU A 72 0.05 -9.23 -44.44
CA GLU A 72 0.45 -8.11 -45.27
C GLU A 72 0.23 -8.44 -46.75
N LYS A 73 -0.16 -7.43 -47.54
CA LYS A 73 -0.23 -7.56 -49.00
C LYS A 73 1.11 -7.23 -49.60
N VAL A 74 1.82 -8.26 -50.05
CA VAL A 74 3.13 -8.17 -50.70
C VAL A 74 2.99 -8.39 -52.21
N GLY A 75 3.80 -7.67 -53.00
CA GLY A 75 3.80 -7.81 -54.47
C GLY A 75 3.69 -6.48 -55.23
N GLY A 76 3.82 -6.55 -56.56
CA GLY A 76 3.86 -5.40 -57.46
C GLY A 76 2.48 -4.96 -57.96
N LEU A 77 2.46 -3.94 -58.83
CA LEU A 77 1.22 -3.37 -59.43
C LEU A 77 0.28 -4.40 -60.10
N PHE A 78 0.80 -5.56 -60.50
CA PHE A 78 0.07 -6.57 -61.28
C PHE A 78 -0.15 -7.90 -60.55
N ASN A 79 0.60 -8.20 -59.47
CA ASN A 79 0.45 -9.44 -58.68
C ASN A 79 0.45 -9.05 -57.20
N LYS A 80 -0.68 -9.24 -56.50
CA LYS A 80 -0.79 -9.06 -55.05
C LYS A 80 -0.98 -10.43 -54.40
N GLU A 81 -0.07 -10.79 -53.51
CA GLU A 81 -0.15 -11.97 -52.67
C GLU A 81 -0.30 -11.51 -51.21
N THR A 82 -1.07 -12.25 -50.42
CA THR A 82 -1.13 -12.05 -48.97
C THR A 82 -0.17 -13.01 -48.30
N GLN A 83 0.75 -12.47 -47.49
CA GLN A 83 1.70 -13.24 -46.73
C GLN A 83 1.54 -12.93 -45.23
N GLU A 84 1.63 -13.95 -44.40
CA GLU A 84 1.70 -13.77 -42.94
C GLU A 84 3.02 -13.08 -42.58
N THR A 85 2.92 -12.04 -41.75
CA THR A 85 4.09 -11.25 -41.30
C THR A 85 4.86 -11.95 -40.18
N GLY A 86 4.27 -12.99 -39.57
CA GLY A 86 4.75 -13.63 -38.35
C GLY A 86 4.29 -12.93 -37.06
N ASN A 87 3.61 -11.79 -37.16
CA ASN A 87 3.00 -11.12 -36.01
C ASN A 87 1.58 -11.61 -35.74
N VAL A 88 1.11 -11.30 -34.54
CA VAL A 88 -0.21 -11.67 -34.04
C VAL A 88 -0.96 -10.40 -33.61
N VAL A 89 -2.25 -10.33 -33.95
CA VAL A 89 -3.16 -9.26 -33.57
C VAL A 89 -4.13 -9.79 -32.52
N ILE A 90 -4.34 -9.02 -31.46
CA ILE A 90 -5.32 -9.30 -30.42
C ILE A 90 -6.24 -8.10 -30.25
N ASP A 91 -7.45 -8.34 -29.74
CA ASP A 91 -8.36 -7.24 -29.42
C ASP A 91 -7.78 -6.38 -28.30
N LYS A 92 -8.11 -5.08 -28.34
CA LYS A 92 -7.62 -4.13 -27.35
C LYS A 92 -8.06 -4.50 -25.94
N ASN A 93 -9.29 -4.98 -25.76
CA ASN A 93 -9.79 -5.33 -24.42
C ASN A 93 -9.00 -6.50 -23.83
N GLU A 94 -8.64 -7.49 -24.66
CA GLU A 94 -7.82 -8.63 -24.24
C GLU A 94 -6.39 -8.20 -23.92
N PHE A 95 -5.83 -7.26 -24.69
CA PHE A 95 -4.53 -6.67 -24.39
C PHE A 95 -4.54 -5.93 -23.04
N ASP A 96 -5.59 -5.15 -22.77
CA ASP A 96 -5.72 -4.40 -21.52
C ASP A 96 -5.79 -5.36 -20.31
N LEU A 97 -6.52 -6.48 -20.43
CA LEU A 97 -6.56 -7.54 -19.41
C LEU A 97 -5.19 -8.19 -19.17
N LEU A 98 -4.45 -8.50 -20.24
CA LEU A 98 -3.08 -9.01 -20.11
C LEU A 98 -2.17 -7.99 -19.41
N GLN A 99 -2.32 -6.71 -19.75
CA GLN A 99 -1.53 -5.65 -19.13
C GLN A 99 -1.82 -5.52 -17.63
N GLU A 100 -3.07 -5.66 -17.21
CA GLU A 100 -3.44 -5.71 -15.79
C GLU A 100 -2.78 -6.88 -15.07
N GLN A 101 -2.77 -8.07 -15.68
CA GLN A 101 -2.11 -9.23 -15.10
C GLN A 101 -0.59 -9.07 -15.00
N VAL A 102 0.05 -8.45 -16.01
CA VAL A 102 1.49 -8.13 -15.98
C VAL A 102 1.80 -7.10 -14.89
N LYS A 103 0.96 -6.07 -14.70
CA LYS A 103 1.13 -5.12 -13.60
C LYS A 103 0.99 -5.82 -12.24
N ALA A 104 0.00 -6.70 -12.10
CA ALA A 104 -0.20 -7.48 -10.89
C ALA A 104 1.00 -8.41 -10.58
N SER A 105 1.63 -9.01 -11.60
CA SER A 105 2.81 -9.86 -11.39
C SER A 105 4.03 -9.06 -10.92
N GLN A 106 4.24 -7.87 -11.50
CA GLN A 106 5.33 -6.95 -11.10
C GLN A 106 5.19 -6.44 -9.67
N LEU A 107 3.97 -6.38 -9.12
CA LEU A 107 3.75 -6.00 -7.73
C LEU A 107 4.13 -7.11 -6.73
N ILE A 108 4.21 -8.36 -7.17
CA ILE A 108 4.42 -9.53 -6.31
C ILE A 108 5.86 -10.08 -6.39
N THR A 109 6.56 -9.89 -7.51
CA THR A 109 7.97 -10.28 -7.72
C THR A 109 8.96 -9.27 -7.18
#